data_AF-A0A6G0UCB9-F1
#
_entry.id   AF-A0A6G0UCB9-F1
#
_cell.length_a   1.000
_cell.length_b   1.000
_cell.length_c   1.000
_cell.angle_alpha   90.00
_cell.angle_beta   90.00
_cell.angle_gamma   90.00
#
_symmetry.space_group_name_H-M   'P 1'
#
loop_
_entity.id
_entity.type
_entity.pdbx_description
1 polymer ?
#
loop_
_entity_poly.entity_id
_entity_poly.type
_entity_poly.pdbx_seq_one_letter_code
_entity_poly.pdbx_strand_id
1 'polypeptide(L)'
;MKFLLFTTLIGLTATIAFLGTKPKGLMCTICQDLVNDLEQEVENDEGDIEGKAEKICDKMTKNSTIFDPLCKSLVDKEIDKIIQGIKNNDPPLRICQDVDCC
;
A
#
# COMPACT_ATOMS: atom_id res chain seq x y z
N MET A 1 -27.66 3.70 24.45
CA MET A 1 -29.03 3.45 23.93
C MET A 1 -29.90 4.72 24.07
N LYS A 2 -29.63 5.76 23.27
CA LYS A 2 -30.44 7.01 23.26
C LYS A 2 -30.32 7.81 21.95
N PHE A 3 -29.91 7.17 20.85
CA PHE A 3 -29.53 7.84 19.60
C PHE A 3 -30.61 7.78 18.50
N LEU A 4 -31.87 7.46 18.83
CA LEU A 4 -32.90 7.15 17.82
C LEU A 4 -34.19 7.98 17.90
N LEU A 5 -34.19 9.23 18.38
CA LEU A 5 -35.47 9.94 18.59
C LEU A 5 -35.62 11.41 18.18
N PHE A 6 -34.67 12.11 17.52
CA PHE A 6 -34.87 13.55 17.27
C PHE A 6 -34.33 14.15 15.95
N THR A 7 -34.52 13.48 14.81
CA THR A 7 -34.40 14.18 13.50
C THR A 7 -35.56 13.78 12.59
N THR A 8 -36.75 14.22 12.99
CA THR A 8 -37.96 14.29 12.17
C THR A 8 -37.75 15.25 11.00
N LEU A 9 -38.30 14.88 9.84
CA LEU A 9 -38.99 15.78 8.90
C LEU A 9 -38.42 17.21 8.78
N ILE A 10 -37.53 17.44 7.83
CA ILE A 10 -37.47 18.63 6.95
C ILE A 10 -36.53 18.24 5.80
N GLY A 11 -37.06 18.27 4.58
CA GLY A 11 -36.25 18.11 3.37
C GLY A 11 -35.23 19.25 3.23
N LEU A 12 -34.16 18.99 2.47
CA LEU A 12 -33.11 19.92 2.06
C LEU A 12 -31.85 20.01 2.96
N THR A 13 -31.22 18.88 3.29
CA THR A 13 -29.76 18.85 3.51
C THR A 13 -29.12 17.73 2.72
N ALA A 14 -28.70 18.04 1.49
CA ALA A 14 -27.76 17.22 0.74
C ALA A 14 -26.37 17.31 1.41
N THR A 15 -26.16 16.58 2.51
CA THR A 15 -24.84 16.40 3.15
C THR A 15 -24.69 15.01 3.78
N ILE A 16 -24.99 13.97 2.99
CA ILE A 16 -24.46 12.61 3.19
C ILE A 16 -23.53 12.43 1.98
N ALA A 17 -22.22 12.22 2.04
CA ALA A 17 -21.39 11.61 3.06
C ALA A 17 -19.97 12.19 2.97
N PHE A 18 -19.37 12.60 4.10
CA PHE A 18 -17.92 12.51 4.21
C PHE A 18 -17.57 11.05 4.47
N LEU A 19 -17.56 10.24 3.40
CA LEU A 19 -16.81 8.99 3.39
C LEU A 19 -15.34 9.37 3.35
N GLY A 20 -14.73 9.57 4.51
CA GLY A 20 -13.28 9.59 4.65
C GLY A 20 -12.72 8.21 4.32
N THR A 21 -12.55 7.92 3.04
CA THR A 21 -11.84 6.71 2.58
C THR A 21 -10.35 6.84 2.92
N LYS A 22 -9.87 5.82 3.62
CA LYS A 22 -8.65 5.73 4.42
C LYS A 22 -7.34 5.92 3.63
N PRO A 23 -6.21 6.26 4.28
CA PRO A 23 -4.85 6.31 3.70
C PRO A 23 -4.33 5.01 3.05
N LYS A 24 -5.10 3.91 3.13
CA LYS A 24 -4.81 2.63 2.49
C LYS A 24 -4.67 2.72 0.97
N GLY A 25 -5.40 3.63 0.30
CA GLY A 25 -5.30 3.76 -1.15
C GLY A 25 -3.88 4.05 -1.63
N LEU A 26 -3.20 4.98 -0.96
CA LEU A 26 -1.83 5.37 -1.30
C LEU A 26 -0.81 4.27 -0.97
N MET A 27 -0.89 3.68 0.23
CA MET A 27 0.03 2.59 0.63
C MET A 27 -0.17 1.34 -0.22
N CYS A 28 -1.41 1.04 -0.60
CA CYS A 28 -1.72 -0.05 -1.52
C CYS A 28 -1.07 0.17 -2.89
N THR A 29 -1.16 1.39 -3.45
CA THR A 29 -0.47 1.73 -4.71
C THR A 29 1.05 1.60 -4.58
N ILE A 30 1.65 2.16 -3.53
CA ILE A 30 3.12 2.07 -3.32
C ILE A 30 3.55 0.60 -3.21
N CYS A 31 2.83 -0.21 -2.46
CA CYS A 31 3.12 -1.63 -2.33
C CYS A 31 3.03 -2.35 -3.68
N GLN A 32 1.95 -2.12 -4.44
CA GLN A 32 1.77 -2.81 -5.72
C GLN A 32 2.85 -2.43 -6.74
N ASP A 33 3.19 -1.14 -6.81
CA ASP A 33 4.26 -0.66 -7.68
C ASP A 33 5.62 -1.26 -7.28
N LEU A 34 5.91 -1.35 -5.98
CA LEU A 34 7.12 -1.99 -5.46
C LEU A 34 7.17 -3.49 -5.82
N VAL A 35 6.06 -4.23 -5.66
CA VAL A 35 5.98 -5.65 -6.01
C VAL A 35 6.26 -5.85 -7.50
N ASN A 36 5.58 -5.08 -8.37
CA ASN A 36 5.75 -5.19 -9.83
C ASN A 36 7.20 -4.95 -10.27
N ASP A 37 7.90 -3.98 -9.66
CA ASP A 37 9.30 -3.71 -9.96
C ASP A 37 10.23 -4.78 -9.38
N LEU A 38 9.88 -5.38 -8.23
CA LEU A 38 10.65 -6.44 -7.59
C LEU A 38 10.53 -7.80 -8.28
N GLU A 39 9.41 -8.12 -8.92
CA GLU A 39 9.23 -9.37 -9.67
C GLU A 39 10.40 -9.61 -10.64
N GLN A 40 10.80 -8.57 -11.37
CA GLN A 40 11.94 -8.62 -12.30
C GLN A 40 13.28 -8.83 -11.61
N GLU A 41 13.44 -8.32 -10.39
CA GLU A 41 14.69 -8.44 -9.63
C GLU A 41 14.85 -9.80 -8.93
N VAL A 42 13.74 -10.40 -8.52
CA VAL A 42 13.69 -11.72 -7.86
C VAL A 42 13.90 -12.85 -8.88
N GLU A 43 13.36 -12.72 -10.09
CA GLU A 43 13.54 -13.73 -11.15
C GLU A 43 14.99 -13.85 -11.66
N ASN A 44 15.80 -12.80 -11.50
CA ASN A 44 17.15 -12.69 -12.07
C ASN A 44 18.31 -13.11 -11.12
N ASP A 45 18.00 -13.89 -10.07
CA ASP A 45 18.93 -14.51 -9.11
C ASP A 45 19.54 -13.55 -8.05
N GLU A 46 19.45 -13.94 -6.78
CA GLU A 46 19.29 -13.07 -5.61
C GLU A 46 20.59 -12.35 -5.15
N GLY A 47 20.75 -11.10 -5.59
CA GLY A 47 21.64 -10.13 -4.93
C GLY A 47 21.02 -9.57 -3.64
N ASP A 48 21.58 -8.47 -3.13
CA ASP A 48 21.00 -7.70 -2.01
C ASP A 48 19.61 -7.14 -2.38
N ILE A 49 18.55 -7.92 -2.11
CA ILE A 49 17.17 -7.56 -2.48
C ILE A 49 16.68 -6.35 -1.69
N GLU A 50 17.08 -6.22 -0.42
CA GLU A 50 16.71 -5.06 0.40
C GLU A 50 17.28 -3.78 -0.22
N GLY A 51 18.58 -3.75 -0.53
CA GLY A 51 19.21 -2.61 -1.19
C GLY A 51 18.68 -2.35 -2.62
N LYS A 52 18.19 -3.37 -3.32
CA LYS A 52 17.49 -3.20 -4.60
C LYS A 52 16.11 -2.58 -4.41
N ALA A 53 15.35 -3.05 -3.42
CA ALA A 53 14.03 -2.54 -3.06
C ALA A 53 14.10 -1.06 -2.61
N GLU A 54 15.11 -0.68 -1.83
CA GLU A 54 15.36 0.72 -1.48
C GLU A 54 15.60 1.60 -2.73
N LYS A 55 16.37 1.12 -3.71
CA LYS A 55 16.60 1.85 -4.97
C LYS A 55 15.34 1.95 -5.82
N ILE A 56 14.50 0.92 -5.79
CA ILE A 56 13.17 0.97 -6.42
C ILE A 56 12.34 2.07 -5.75
N CYS A 57 12.32 2.13 -4.42
CA CYS A 57 11.68 3.20 -3.66
C CYS A 57 12.19 4.60 -4.06
N ASP A 58 13.52 4.80 -4.14
CA ASP A 58 14.11 6.08 -4.55
C ASP A 58 13.62 6.52 -5.94
N LYS A 59 13.56 5.56 -6.87
CA LYS A 59 13.20 5.77 -8.27
C LYS A 59 11.71 6.06 -8.42
N MET A 60 10.84 5.21 -7.87
CA MET A 60 9.40 5.33 -8.02
C MET A 60 8.86 6.58 -7.33
N THR A 61 9.43 6.95 -6.19
CA THR A 61 9.03 8.13 -5.41
C THR A 61 9.75 9.40 -5.85
N LYS A 62 10.74 9.28 -6.73
CA LYS A 62 11.65 10.38 -7.15
C LYS A 62 12.30 11.06 -5.96
N ASN A 63 12.71 10.28 -4.95
CA ASN A 63 13.27 10.77 -3.69
C ASN A 63 12.35 11.79 -2.98
N SER A 64 11.03 11.59 -3.08
CA SER A 64 10.06 12.44 -2.39
C SER A 64 10.23 12.32 -0.88
N THR A 65 10.40 13.44 -0.18
CA THR A 65 10.53 13.48 1.29
C THR A 65 9.32 12.94 2.04
N ILE A 66 8.19 12.73 1.35
CA ILE A 66 6.95 12.20 1.93
C ILE A 66 6.76 10.73 1.56
N PHE A 67 6.95 10.36 0.29
CA PHE A 67 6.64 9.01 -0.20
C PHE A 67 7.80 8.04 -0.06
N ASP A 68 9.04 8.53 -0.20
CA ASP A 68 10.23 7.69 -0.11
C ASP A 68 10.36 7.01 1.26
N PRO A 69 10.19 7.72 2.40
CA PRO A 69 10.24 7.07 3.71
C PRO A 69 9.10 6.07 3.94
N LEU A 70 7.95 6.26 3.29
CA LEU A 70 6.82 5.31 3.38
C LEU A 70 7.13 4.01 2.63
N CYS A 71 7.70 4.12 1.43
CA CYS A 71 8.14 2.96 0.66
C CYS A 71 9.26 2.21 1.37
N LYS A 72 10.31 2.92 1.83
CA LYS A 72 11.42 2.29 2.57
C LYS A 72 10.95 1.64 3.86
N SER A 73 10.05 2.28 4.63
CA SER A 73 9.47 1.62 5.79
C SER A 73 8.66 0.37 5.46
N LEU A 74 8.11 0.23 4.25
CA LEU A 74 7.47 -1.01 3.80
C LEU A 74 8.52 -2.08 3.52
N VAL A 75 9.60 -1.72 2.82
CA VAL A 75 10.76 -2.60 2.56
C VAL A 75 11.31 -3.12 3.89
N ASP A 76 11.71 -2.24 4.80
CA ASP A 76 12.33 -2.59 6.09
C ASP A 76 11.50 -3.59 6.93
N LYS A 77 10.18 -3.59 6.77
CA LYS A 77 9.25 -4.36 7.60
C LYS A 77 8.73 -5.63 6.94
N GLU A 78 8.52 -5.59 5.62
CA GLU A 78 7.70 -6.58 4.93
C GLU A 78 8.39 -7.19 3.69
N ILE A 79 9.63 -6.80 3.38
CA ILE A 79 10.33 -7.26 2.16
C ILE A 79 10.40 -8.78 2.06
N ASP A 80 10.63 -9.50 3.16
CA ASP A 80 10.67 -10.96 3.17
C ASP A 80 9.34 -11.59 2.76
N LYS A 81 8.21 -11.04 3.23
CA LYS A 81 6.88 -11.53 2.85
C LYS A 81 6.55 -11.19 1.40
N ILE A 82 6.95 -10.01 0.95
CA ILE A 82 6.80 -9.58 -0.44
C ILE A 82 7.55 -10.53 -1.38
N ILE A 83 8.81 -10.84 -1.09
CA ILE A 83 9.63 -11.79 -1.87
C ILE A 83 8.98 -13.18 -1.86
N GLN A 84 8.50 -13.66 -0.71
CA GLN A 84 7.82 -14.95 -0.64
C GLN A 84 6.57 -14.99 -1.51
N GLY A 85 5.73 -13.94 -1.48
CA GLY A 85 4.57 -13.83 -2.35
C GLY A 85 4.94 -13.85 -3.84
N ILE A 86 5.98 -13.11 -4.22
CA ILE A 86 6.52 -13.10 -5.60
C ILE A 86 6.96 -14.52 -6.00
N LYS A 87 7.74 -15.20 -5.16
CA LYS A 87 8.20 -16.59 -5.41
C LYS A 87 7.04 -17.58 -5.53
N ASN A 88 5.93 -17.32 -4.84
CA ASN A 88 4.70 -18.11 -4.92
C ASN A 88 3.84 -17.78 -6.15
N ASN A 89 4.24 -16.78 -6.97
CA ASN A 89 3.45 -16.25 -8.07
C ASN A 89 2.09 -15.68 -7.64
N ASP A 90 2.02 -15.15 -6.41
CA ASP A 90 0.83 -14.45 -5.94
C ASP A 90 0.68 -13.11 -6.67
N PRO A 91 -0.54 -12.69 -7.05
CA PRO A 91 -0.73 -11.41 -7.72
C PRO A 91 -0.40 -10.24 -6.77
N PRO A 92 0.11 -9.09 -7.26
CA PRO A 92 0.53 -7.95 -6.42
C PRO A 92 -0.53 -7.48 -5.43
N LEU A 93 -1.81 -7.47 -5.84
CA LEU A 93 -2.91 -7.11 -4.95
C LEU A 93 -3.03 -8.06 -3.75
N ARG A 94 -2.82 -9.37 -3.96
CA ARG A 94 -2.88 -10.36 -2.89
C ARG A 94 -1.71 -10.16 -1.91
N ILE A 95 -0.50 -10.00 -2.45
CA ILE A 95 0.71 -9.74 -1.66
C ILE A 95 0.52 -8.50 -0.78
N CYS A 96 0.02 -7.41 -1.36
CA CYS A 96 -0.19 -6.15 -0.65
C CYS A 96 -1.35 -6.19 0.36
N GLN A 97 -2.29 -7.12 0.22
CA GLN A 97 -3.28 -7.42 1.25
C GLN A 97 -2.69 -8.21 2.42
N ASP A 98 -1.80 -9.16 2.14
CA ASP A 98 -1.17 -10.00 3.17
C ASP A 98 -0.20 -9.20 4.07
N VAL A 99 0.25 -8.02 3.62
CA VAL A 99 1.05 -7.06 4.42
C VAL A 99 0.24 -5.83 4.88
N ASP A 100 -1.10 -5.92 4.87
CA ASP A 100 -2.04 -4.89 5.38
C ASP A 100 -1.93 -3.49 4.72
N CYS A 101 -1.25 -3.39 3.57
CA CYS A 101 -1.15 -2.15 2.79
C CYS A 101 -2.42 -1.87 1.98
N CYS A 102 -3.12 -2.94 1.58
CA CYS A 102 -4.50 -2.95 1.09
C CYS A 102 -5.34 -3.66 2.18
#